data_AF-A8XVZ9-F1
#
_entry.id   AF-A8XVZ9-F1
#
_cell.length_a   1.000
_cell.length_b   1.000
_cell.length_c   1.000
_cell.angle_alpha   90.00
_cell.angle_beta   90.00
_cell.angle_gamma   90.00
#
_symmetry.space_group_name_H-M   'P 1'
#
loop_
_entity.id
_entity.type
_entity.pdbx_description
1 polymer ?
#
loop_
_entity_poly.entity_id
_entity_poly.type
_entity_poly.pdbx_seq_one_letter_code
_entity_poly.pdbx_strand_id
1 'polypeptide(L)'
;MSSRKDSKTSEFVERSESRNLRISESQNLRISESQNLRISESQNLRISASQNLRILESQNLSTSESQNLRISESQNLRISESQNLRISESQNPGISESQNLRISESRNLRISESQNFRVSESQNFGTSEFLNF
;
A
#
# COMPACT_ATOMS: atom_id res chain seq x y z
N MET A 1 -26.42 -2.38 -10.75
CA MET A 1 -26.21 -0.92 -10.71
C MET A 1 -25.08 -0.64 -9.72
N SER A 2 -23.88 -0.28 -10.19
CA SER A 2 -22.75 0.05 -9.31
C SER A 2 -22.66 1.56 -9.19
N SER A 3 -23.17 2.11 -8.08
CA SER A 3 -23.11 3.54 -7.80
C SER A 3 -21.65 3.97 -7.63
N ARG A 4 -21.12 4.79 -8.55
CA ARG A 4 -19.95 5.63 -8.27
C ARG A 4 -20.35 6.59 -7.15
N LYS A 5 -19.85 6.35 -5.94
CA LYS A 5 -19.85 7.34 -4.88
C LYS A 5 -18.46 7.96 -4.86
N ASP A 6 -18.33 9.14 -5.44
CA ASP A 6 -17.19 10.01 -5.22
C ASP A 6 -17.40 10.63 -3.83
N SER A 7 -16.68 10.18 -2.80
CA SER A 7 -16.81 10.77 -1.46
C SER A 7 -15.91 12.00 -1.35
N LYS A 8 -16.52 13.17 -1.13
CA LYS A 8 -15.82 14.35 -0.60
C LYS A 8 -15.29 14.06 0.81
N THR A 9 -14.22 14.75 1.18
CA THR A 9 -13.45 14.62 2.44
C THR A 9 -14.29 14.11 3.60
N SER A 10 -13.92 12.94 4.13
CA SER A 10 -14.61 12.30 5.24
C SER A 10 -13.62 12.05 6.37
N GLU A 11 -14.01 12.38 7.60
CA GLU A 11 -13.20 12.18 8.79
C GLU A 11 -12.99 10.69 9.10
N PHE A 12 -14.01 9.87 8.82
CA PHE A 12 -13.97 8.42 8.95
C PHE A 12 -14.76 7.75 7.84
N VAL A 13 -14.18 6.73 7.23
CA VAL A 13 -14.85 5.88 6.23
C VAL A 13 -14.56 4.43 6.57
N GLU A 14 -15.62 3.66 6.74
CA GLU A 14 -15.54 2.21 6.88
C GLU A 14 -16.37 1.55 5.78
N ARG A 15 -15.76 0.58 5.11
CA ARG A 15 -16.42 -0.13 4.02
C ARG A 15 -16.05 -1.61 4.00
N SER A 16 -17.05 -2.47 4.08
CA SER A 16 -16.83 -3.90 4.01
C SER A 16 -16.37 -4.32 2.63
N GLU A 17 -17.10 -3.96 1.57
CA GLU A 17 -16.76 -4.39 0.21
C GLU A 17 -17.00 -3.31 -0.84
N SER A 18 -16.17 -3.32 -1.88
CA SER A 18 -16.31 -2.44 -3.03
C SER A 18 -15.70 -3.02 -4.31
N ARG A 19 -16.41 -2.92 -5.45
CA ARG A 19 -15.80 -3.23 -6.75
C ARG A 19 -14.93 -2.09 -7.27
N ASN A 20 -15.43 -0.86 -7.14
CA ASN A 20 -14.73 0.34 -7.56
C ASN A 20 -14.94 1.42 -6.51
N LEU A 21 -13.85 1.93 -5.96
CA LEU A 21 -13.88 3.00 -4.98
C LEU A 21 -12.79 4.02 -5.28
N ARG A 22 -13.19 5.28 -5.25
CA ARG A 22 -12.31 6.44 -5.35
C ARG A 22 -12.53 7.32 -4.14
N ILE A 23 -11.44 7.64 -3.47
CA ILE A 23 -11.45 8.49 -2.30
C ILE A 23 -10.45 9.61 -2.59
N SER A 24 -10.94 10.84 -2.59
CA SER A 24 -10.06 11.99 -2.76
C SER A 24 -9.21 12.17 -1.52
N GLU A 25 -9.84 12.20 -0.34
CA GLU A 25 -9.17 12.50 0.92
C GLU A 25 -9.92 11.81 2.06
N SER A 26 -9.18 11.28 3.04
CA SER A 26 -9.75 10.77 4.28
C SER A 26 -8.77 10.91 5.44
N GLN A 27 -9.28 11.22 6.64
CA GLN A 27 -8.45 11.16 7.85
C GLN A 27 -8.27 9.72 8.32
N ASN A 28 -9.35 8.93 8.32
CA ASN A 28 -9.34 7.54 8.75
C ASN A 28 -10.15 6.67 7.79
N LEU A 29 -9.52 5.67 7.22
CA LEU A 29 -10.14 4.79 6.24
C LEU A 29 -9.88 3.32 6.59
N ARG A 30 -10.96 2.55 6.70
CA ARG A 30 -10.94 1.09 6.88
C ARG A 30 -11.71 0.43 5.76
N ILE A 31 -11.04 -0.43 5.00
CA ILE A 31 -11.66 -1.17 3.91
C ILE A 31 -11.35 -2.64 4.10
N SER A 32 -12.35 -3.49 4.23
CA SER A 32 -12.10 -4.94 4.31
C SER A 32 -11.68 -5.45 2.94
N GLU A 33 -12.47 -5.21 1.90
CA GLU A 33 -12.17 -5.71 0.56
C GLU A 33 -12.45 -4.70 -0.56
N SER A 34 -11.55 -4.68 -1.56
CA SER A 34 -11.78 -3.96 -2.80
C SER A 34 -11.21 -4.64 -4.04
N GLN A 35 -11.91 -4.57 -5.17
CA GLN A 35 -11.32 -4.96 -6.45
C GLN A 35 -10.47 -3.84 -7.05
N ASN A 36 -10.96 -2.60 -7.03
CA ASN A 36 -10.27 -1.44 -7.58
C ASN A 36 -10.43 -0.25 -6.65
N LEU A 37 -9.35 0.09 -5.96
CA LEU A 37 -9.30 1.16 -4.99
C LEU A 37 -8.28 2.20 -5.41
N ARG A 38 -8.72 3.47 -5.49
CA ARG A 38 -7.86 4.63 -5.69
C ARG A 38 -8.07 5.61 -4.57
N ILE A 39 -6.97 6.00 -3.93
CA ILE A 39 -6.96 6.95 -2.83
C ILE A 39 -5.95 8.02 -3.20
N SER A 40 -6.36 9.29 -3.16
CA SER A 40 -5.42 10.38 -3.44
C SER A 40 -4.65 10.69 -2.16
N GLU A 41 -5.34 10.95 -1.06
CA GLU A 41 -4.69 11.23 0.23
C GLU A 41 -5.38 10.49 1.37
N SER A 42 -4.59 9.96 2.32
CA SER A 42 -5.12 9.43 3.57
C SER A 42 -4.14 9.52 4.74
N GLN A 43 -4.58 10.03 5.88
CA GLN A 43 -3.75 10.06 7.09
C GLN A 43 -3.58 8.65 7.68
N ASN A 44 -4.68 7.94 7.97
CA ASN A 44 -4.64 6.57 8.47
C ASN A 44 -5.46 5.61 7.61
N LEU A 45 -4.78 4.64 7.00
CA LEU A 45 -5.37 3.70 6.06
C LEU A 45 -5.15 2.26 6.51
N ARG A 46 -6.23 1.49 6.63
CA ARG A 46 -6.20 0.05 6.85
C ARG A 46 -7.00 -0.66 5.77
N ILE A 47 -6.36 -1.57 5.07
CA ILE A 47 -6.96 -2.36 3.99
C ILE A 47 -6.67 -3.83 4.26
N SER A 48 -7.70 -4.66 4.40
CA SER A 48 -7.46 -6.10 4.60
C SER A 48 -7.06 -6.76 3.27
N ALA A 49 -7.85 -6.60 2.21
CA ALA A 49 -7.54 -7.16 0.90
C ALA A 49 -7.85 -6.22 -0.25
N SER A 50 -6.99 -6.20 -1.26
CA SER A 50 -7.28 -5.52 -2.53
C SER A 50 -6.69 -6.21 -3.76
N GLN A 51 -7.43 -6.24 -4.87
CA GLN A 51 -6.89 -6.71 -6.14
C GLN A 51 -6.03 -5.63 -6.82
N ASN A 52 -6.51 -4.39 -6.89
CA ASN A 52 -5.80 -3.26 -7.48
C ASN A 52 -5.91 -2.03 -6.58
N LEU A 53 -4.82 -1.71 -5.88
CA LEU A 53 -4.73 -0.58 -4.98
C LEU A 53 -3.75 0.45 -5.52
N ARG A 54 -4.20 1.70 -5.63
CA ARG A 54 -3.36 2.87 -5.93
C ARG A 54 -3.55 3.94 -4.86
N ILE A 55 -2.44 4.36 -4.27
CA ILE A 55 -2.39 5.41 -3.26
C ILE A 55 -1.40 6.44 -3.75
N LEU A 56 -1.79 7.72 -3.82
CA LEU A 56 -0.83 8.78 -4.11
C LEU A 56 -0.07 9.12 -2.84
N GLU A 57 -0.77 9.48 -1.77
CA GLU A 57 -0.13 9.86 -0.51
C GLU A 57 -0.80 9.19 0.69
N SER A 58 0.01 8.72 1.65
CA SER A 58 -0.48 8.35 2.97
C SER A 58 0.52 8.59 4.09
N GLN A 59 0.07 8.99 5.27
CA GLN A 59 0.94 9.06 6.44
C GLN A 59 1.16 7.65 7.04
N ASN A 60 0.07 6.91 7.28
CA ASN A 60 0.13 5.56 7.84
C ASN A 60 -0.75 4.62 7.01
N LEU A 61 -0.12 3.65 6.33
CA LEU A 61 -0.81 2.58 5.63
C LEU A 61 -0.48 1.22 6.24
N SER A 62 -1.52 0.43 6.49
CA SER A 62 -1.44 -1.00 6.74
C SER A 62 -2.26 -1.75 5.69
N THR A 63 -1.63 -2.68 4.97
CA THR A 63 -2.30 -3.59 4.04
C THR A 63 -1.96 -5.03 4.41
N SER A 64 -2.97 -5.88 4.60
CA SER A 64 -2.72 -7.31 4.83
C SER A 64 -2.38 -8.01 3.52
N GLU A 65 -3.24 -7.92 2.51
CA GLU A 65 -3.03 -8.60 1.23
C GLU A 65 -3.31 -7.68 0.04
N SER A 66 -2.45 -7.74 -0.98
CA SER A 66 -2.74 -7.10 -2.26
C SER A 66 -2.14 -7.84 -3.45
N GLN A 67 -2.90 -7.92 -4.56
CA GLN A 67 -2.36 -8.45 -5.81
C GLN A 67 -1.50 -7.40 -6.54
N ASN A 68 -2.00 -6.16 -6.66
CA ASN A 68 -1.27 -5.06 -7.28
C ASN A 68 -1.36 -3.80 -6.42
N LEU A 69 -0.26 -3.46 -5.76
CA LEU A 69 -0.15 -2.28 -4.90
C LEU A 69 0.82 -1.26 -5.52
N ARG A 70 0.33 -0.04 -5.73
CA ARG A 70 1.16 1.11 -6.13
C ARG A 70 0.99 2.25 -5.15
N ILE A 71 2.10 2.74 -4.63
CA ILE A 71 2.17 3.84 -3.68
C ILE A 71 3.15 4.86 -4.26
N SER A 72 2.72 6.10 -4.41
CA SER A 72 3.66 7.16 -4.78
C SER A 72 4.48 7.55 -3.56
N GLU A 73 3.84 8.00 -2.48
CA GLU A 73 4.52 8.53 -1.30
C GLU A 73 3.88 8.01 0.00
N SER A 74 4.73 7.70 0.99
CA SER A 74 4.25 7.40 2.34
C SER A 74 5.27 7.60 3.45
N GLN A 75 4.83 8.01 4.64
CA GLN A 75 5.70 8.00 5.82
C GLN A 75 5.88 6.58 6.38
N ASN A 76 4.81 5.90 6.76
CA ASN A 76 4.87 4.57 7.38
C ASN A 76 4.05 3.56 6.60
N LEU A 77 4.70 2.50 6.14
CA LEU A 77 4.05 1.39 5.45
C LEU A 77 4.23 0.09 6.22
N ARG A 78 3.14 -0.66 6.38
CA ARG A 78 3.16 -2.06 6.80
C ARG A 78 2.38 -2.87 5.78
N ILE A 79 3.08 -3.76 5.10
CA ILE A 79 2.50 -4.61 4.05
C ILE A 79 2.84 -6.05 4.41
N SER A 80 1.82 -6.85 4.70
CA SER A 80 2.03 -8.26 5.04
C SER A 80 2.33 -9.08 3.78
N GLU A 81 1.47 -9.03 2.77
CA GLU A 81 1.69 -9.75 1.52
C GLU A 81 1.35 -8.89 0.31
N SER A 82 2.22 -8.93 -0.71
CA SER A 82 1.86 -8.39 -2.02
C SER A 82 2.50 -9.14 -3.19
N GLN A 83 1.70 -9.50 -4.18
CA GLN A 83 2.20 -10.14 -5.40
C GLN A 83 3.03 -9.17 -6.26
N ASN A 84 2.52 -7.95 -6.47
CA ASN A 84 3.23 -6.88 -7.18
C ASN A 84 3.18 -5.58 -6.38
N LEU A 85 4.29 -5.20 -5.75
CA LEU A 85 4.43 -3.99 -4.96
C LEU A 85 5.36 -2.98 -5.63
N ARG A 86 4.87 -1.75 -5.82
CA ARG A 86 5.67 -0.61 -6.26
C ARG A 86 5.51 0.57 -5.31
N ILE A 87 6.62 1.07 -4.80
CA ILE A 87 6.70 2.25 -3.94
C ILE A 87 7.67 3.23 -4.60
N SER A 88 7.26 4.48 -4.80
CA SER A 88 8.19 5.49 -5.32
C SER A 88 9.05 6.03 -4.19
N GLU A 89 8.44 6.55 -3.13
CA GLU A 89 9.14 7.02 -1.94
C GLU A 89 8.46 6.51 -0.66
N SER A 90 9.25 6.04 0.31
CA SER A 90 8.74 5.82 1.66
C SER A 90 9.76 5.99 2.78
N GLN A 91 9.35 6.61 3.88
CA GLN A 91 10.27 6.80 5.02
C GLN A 91 10.55 5.51 5.79
N ASN A 92 9.51 4.78 6.21
CA ASN A 92 9.67 3.57 7.00
C ASN A 92 8.83 2.42 6.41
N PRO A 93 9.21 1.87 5.24
CA PRO A 93 8.52 0.73 4.68
C PRO A 93 8.91 -0.59 5.37
N GLY A 94 7.91 -1.30 5.91
CA GLY A 94 8.02 -2.67 6.37
C GLY A 94 7.19 -3.62 5.50
N ILE A 95 7.87 -4.54 4.81
CA ILE A 95 7.26 -5.54 3.94
C ILE A 95 7.58 -6.92 4.50
N SER A 96 6.56 -7.72 4.82
CA SER A 96 6.79 -9.11 5.23
C SER A 96 7.08 -9.97 4.00
N GLU A 97 6.18 -10.02 3.02
CA GLU A 97 6.37 -10.85 1.83
C GLU A 97 6.00 -10.10 0.54
N SER A 98 6.81 -10.25 -0.50
CA SER A 98 6.40 -9.87 -1.85
C SER A 98 7.04 -10.69 -2.97
N GLN A 99 6.24 -11.13 -3.95
CA GLN A 99 6.80 -11.80 -5.12
C GLN A 99 7.60 -10.84 -6.01
N ASN A 100 7.07 -9.64 -6.27
CA ASN A 100 7.73 -8.62 -7.09
C ASN A 100 7.69 -7.26 -6.41
N LEU A 101 8.81 -6.86 -5.83
CA LEU A 101 8.98 -5.60 -5.12
C LEU A 101 9.84 -4.61 -5.92
N ARG A 102 9.36 -3.38 -6.06
CA ARG A 102 10.17 -2.25 -6.55
C ARG A 102 10.02 -1.05 -5.65
N ILE A 103 11.15 -0.51 -5.21
CA ILE A 103 11.23 0.71 -4.41
C ILE A 103 12.22 1.65 -5.08
N SER A 104 11.82 2.89 -5.35
CA SER A 104 12.79 3.88 -5.85
C SER A 104 13.61 4.42 -4.69
N GLU A 105 12.97 4.96 -3.67
CA GLU A 105 13.64 5.62 -2.54
C GLU A 105 13.04 5.22 -1.19
N SER A 106 13.91 4.97 -0.21
CA SER A 106 13.49 4.80 1.18
C SER A 106 14.51 5.26 2.22
N ARG A 107 14.06 5.67 3.42
CA ARG A 107 14.97 5.93 4.55
C ARG A 107 15.25 4.67 5.36
N ASN A 108 14.23 3.97 5.85
CA ASN A 108 14.36 2.80 6.72
C ASN A 108 13.58 1.60 6.19
N LEU A 109 14.15 0.90 5.23
CA LEU A 109 13.50 -0.23 4.58
C LEU A 109 13.76 -1.55 5.31
N ARG A 110 12.67 -2.26 5.61
CA ARG A 110 12.67 -3.62 6.13
C ARG A 110 11.90 -4.54 5.20
N ILE A 111 12.54 -5.62 4.75
CA ILE A 111 11.91 -6.65 3.94
C ILE A 111 12.21 -8.01 4.58
N SER A 112 11.19 -8.79 4.91
CA SER A 112 11.42 -10.14 5.43
C SER A 112 11.74 -11.12 4.30
N GLU A 113 10.86 -11.18 3.29
CA GLU A 113 10.98 -12.10 2.16
C GLU A 113 10.58 -11.43 0.84
N SER A 114 11.34 -11.69 -0.21
CA SER A 114 10.94 -11.37 -1.58
C SER A 114 11.56 -12.31 -2.60
N GLN A 115 10.78 -12.71 -3.62
CA GLN A 115 11.30 -13.52 -4.73
C GLN A 115 12.09 -12.64 -5.71
N ASN A 116 11.52 -11.51 -6.12
CA ASN A 116 12.17 -10.53 -6.99
C ASN A 116 12.06 -9.15 -6.36
N PHE A 117 13.19 -8.49 -6.08
CA PHE A 117 13.16 -7.12 -5.57
C PHE A 117 14.18 -6.21 -6.27
N ARG A 118 13.84 -4.93 -6.36
CA ARG A 118 14.74 -3.87 -6.77
C ARG A 118 14.53 -2.64 -5.90
N VAL A 119 15.61 -2.17 -5.28
CA VAL A 119 15.66 -0.93 -4.51
C VAL A 119 16.70 -0.04 -5.18
N SER A 120 16.33 1.19 -5.55
CA SER A 120 17.31 2.10 -6.20
C SER A 120 18.14 2.82 -5.15
N GLU A 121 17.50 3.40 -4.13
CA GLU A 121 18.17 4.09 -3.03
C GLU A 121 17.53 3.73 -1.69
N SER A 122 18.38 3.42 -0.70
CA SER A 122 17.95 3.27 0.69
C SER A 122 19.03 3.72 1.65
N GLN A 123 18.69 4.55 2.65
CA GLN A 123 19.66 4.97 3.66
C GLN A 123 19.98 3.84 4.65
N ASN A 124 18.94 3.19 5.17
CA ASN A 124 19.03 2.02 6.03
C ASN A 124 18.24 0.88 5.40
N PHE A 125 18.88 -0.28 5.24
CA PHE A 125 18.29 -1.45 4.61
C PHE A 125 18.51 -2.68 5.50
N GLY A 126 17.42 -3.33 5.90
CA GLY A 126 17.45 -4.55 6.70
C GLY A 126 16.62 -5.64 6.06
N THR A 127 17.22 -6.81 5.85
CA THR A 127 16.56 -7.96 5.23
C THR A 127 16.89 -9.27 5.93
N SER A 128 15.92 -10.18 6.01
CA SER A 128 16.12 -11.49 6.68
C SER A 128 16.37 -12.65 5.72
N GLU A 129 15.62 -12.79 4.62
CA GLU A 129 15.78 -13.93 3.69
C GLU A 129 15.49 -13.54 2.23
N PHE A 130 16.28 -14.07 1.29
CA PHE A 130 16.06 -13.93 -0.15
C PHE A 130 16.12 -15.30 -0.83
N LEU A 131 15.15 -15.57 -1.71
CA LEU A 131 15.25 -16.65 -2.68
C LEU A 131 15.70 -16.04 -4.01
N ASN A 132 17.01 -15.91 -4.21
CA ASN A 132 17.56 -15.50 -5.50
C ASN A 132 17.37 -16.63 -6.52
N PHE A 133 16.72 -16.35 -7.66
CA PHE A 133 16.86 -17.07 -8.92
C PHE A 133 17.07 -16.09 -10.07
#